data_AF-A0A563VRY5-F1
#
_entry.id   AF-A0A563VRY5-F1
#
_cell.length_a   1.000
_cell.length_b   1.000
_cell.length_c   1.000
_cell.angle_alpha   90.00
_cell.angle_beta   90.00
_cell.angle_gamma   90.00
#
_symmetry.space_group_name_H-M   'P 1'
#
loop_
_entity.id
_entity.type
_entity.pdbx_description
1 polymer ?
#
loop_
_entity_poly.entity_id
_entity_poly.type
_entity_poly.pdbx_seq_one_letter_code
_entity_poly.pdbx_strand_id
1 'polypeptide(L)'
;MTLPKKKSRNIEIDGTKYRWLTSKRNDTIFLSIETQENPQQLLQAFFEPHNSYTKNLENKWQKIKQGVSITPKLVRQVITHGLANGWKPNNNSKQVFYFHTWETDKIIPQLASLKPNEKRVKDIVIEQISDLRFDFSLDSQWRKKLFNAEVRQRFLSPSNYHAFSKKVKDCSLQFLVFNAGWTDYGFIILGIKSVEFPDIVMYTVNNPEII
;
A
#
# COMPACT_ATOMS: atom_id res chain seq x y z
N MET A 1 -8.29 -21.29 17.60
CA MET A 1 -7.62 -20.24 18.42
C MET A 1 -8.72 -19.32 18.90
N THR A 2 -8.68 -18.85 20.15
CA THR A 2 -9.72 -17.97 20.72
C THR A 2 -9.15 -16.59 21.01
N LEU A 3 -9.94 -15.54 20.78
CA LEU A 3 -9.52 -14.18 21.11
C LEU A 3 -9.29 -14.02 22.62
N PRO A 4 -8.32 -13.19 23.05
CA PRO A 4 -8.15 -12.89 24.46
C PRO A 4 -9.39 -12.18 25.00
N LYS A 5 -9.83 -12.54 26.22
CA LYS A 5 -10.96 -11.87 26.90
C LYS A 5 -10.66 -10.40 27.23
N LYS A 6 -9.39 -10.06 27.43
CA LYS A 6 -8.96 -8.68 27.68
C LYS A 6 -8.87 -7.93 26.35
N LYS A 7 -9.38 -6.69 26.32
CA LYS A 7 -9.41 -5.75 25.16
C LYS A 7 -10.37 -6.12 24.02
N SER A 8 -10.96 -7.30 24.04
CA SER A 8 -12.04 -7.65 23.12
C SER A 8 -13.32 -6.88 23.44
N ARG A 9 -14.07 -6.52 22.41
CA ARG A 9 -15.38 -5.86 22.49
C ARG A 9 -16.46 -6.82 22.02
N ASN A 10 -17.70 -6.60 22.46
CA ASN A 10 -18.84 -7.44 22.09
C ASN A 10 -19.77 -6.69 21.13
N ILE A 11 -20.47 -7.44 20.29
CA ILE A 11 -21.56 -6.94 19.45
C ILE A 11 -22.59 -8.05 19.24
N GLU A 12 -23.87 -7.69 19.17
CA GLU A 12 -24.95 -8.62 18.88
C GLU A 12 -25.57 -8.33 17.52
N ILE A 13 -25.70 -9.38 16.71
CA ILE A 13 -26.25 -9.33 15.35
C ILE A 13 -27.18 -10.53 15.21
N ASP A 14 -28.46 -10.25 14.96
CA ASP A 14 -29.52 -11.26 14.77
C ASP A 14 -29.55 -12.31 15.89
N GLY A 15 -29.48 -11.85 17.15
CA GLY A 15 -29.48 -12.70 18.35
C GLY A 15 -28.18 -13.46 18.61
N THR A 16 -27.20 -13.39 17.69
CA THR A 16 -25.89 -14.03 17.87
C THR A 16 -24.90 -13.03 18.45
N LYS A 17 -24.26 -13.41 19.57
CA LYS A 17 -23.22 -12.61 20.22
C LYS A 17 -21.85 -12.91 19.61
N TYR A 18 -21.21 -11.85 19.16
CA TYR A 18 -19.86 -11.88 18.61
C TYR A 18 -18.91 -11.10 19.49
N ARG A 19 -17.64 -11.49 19.42
CA ARG A 19 -16.52 -10.83 20.05
C ARG A 19 -15.51 -10.42 19.00
N TRP A 20 -14.99 -9.21 19.12
CA TRP A 20 -14.04 -8.67 18.17
C TRP A 20 -12.88 -7.95 18.84
N LEU A 21 -11.74 -7.94 18.16
CA LEU A 21 -10.52 -7.28 18.59
C LEU A 21 -9.87 -6.61 17.38
N THR A 22 -9.27 -5.44 17.63
CA THR A 22 -8.39 -4.79 16.65
C THR A 22 -6.94 -4.81 17.11
N SER A 23 -6.04 -4.99 16.16
CA SER A 23 -4.61 -4.75 16.34
C SER A 23 -4.06 -3.96 15.16
N LYS A 24 -2.88 -3.34 15.33
CA LYS A 24 -2.22 -2.56 14.28
C LYS A 24 -0.80 -3.10 14.07
N ARG A 25 -0.42 -3.37 12.83
CA ARG A 25 0.94 -3.74 12.43
C ARG A 25 1.25 -3.11 11.08
N ASN A 26 2.40 -2.44 10.96
CA ASN A 26 2.86 -1.80 9.71
C ASN A 26 1.76 -0.95 9.06
N ASP A 27 1.15 -0.06 9.86
CA ASP A 27 0.03 0.80 9.46
C ASP A 27 -1.29 0.10 9.09
N THR A 28 -1.31 -1.22 8.89
CA THR A 28 -2.52 -2.02 8.65
C THR A 28 -3.27 -2.32 9.96
N ILE A 29 -4.59 -2.19 9.96
CA ILE A 29 -5.46 -2.59 11.06
C ILE A 29 -6.00 -3.98 10.78
N PHE A 30 -5.84 -4.87 11.76
CA PHE A 30 -6.33 -6.24 11.73
C PHE A 30 -7.57 -6.29 12.60
N LEU A 31 -8.71 -6.66 12.03
CA LEU A 31 -9.95 -6.94 12.74
C LEU A 31 -10.12 -8.45 12.83
N SER A 32 -10.24 -8.97 14.04
CA SER A 32 -10.49 -10.40 14.29
C SER A 32 -11.84 -10.54 14.99
N ILE A 33 -12.69 -11.45 14.50
CA ILE A 33 -14.06 -11.64 14.96
C ILE A 33 -14.34 -13.14 15.14
N GLU A 34 -15.01 -13.50 16.23
CA GLU A 34 -15.51 -14.86 16.49
C GLU A 34 -16.84 -14.80 17.26
N THR A 35 -17.54 -15.93 17.37
CA THR A 35 -18.70 -16.06 18.26
C THR A 35 -18.28 -16.04 19.73
N GLN A 36 -19.11 -15.44 20.59
CA GLN A 36 -18.81 -15.30 22.01
C GLN A 36 -18.95 -16.62 22.78
N GLU A 37 -19.98 -17.41 22.47
CA GLU A 37 -20.37 -18.58 23.28
C GLU A 37 -19.60 -19.84 22.88
N ASN A 38 -19.44 -20.09 21.58
CA ASN A 38 -18.75 -21.26 21.05
C ASN A 38 -17.84 -20.86 19.88
N PRO A 39 -16.68 -20.23 20.14
CA PRO A 39 -15.76 -19.79 19.10
C PRO A 39 -15.14 -20.98 18.37
N GLN A 40 -15.53 -21.20 17.10
CA GLN A 40 -15.01 -22.27 16.25
C GLN A 40 -14.17 -21.70 15.10
N GLN A 41 -14.79 -20.88 14.24
CA GLN A 41 -14.11 -20.27 13.09
C GLN A 41 -13.87 -18.77 13.28
N LEU A 42 -12.61 -18.34 13.17
CA LEU A 42 -12.23 -16.92 13.21
C LEU A 42 -12.44 -16.25 11.85
N LEU A 43 -13.04 -15.06 11.84
CA LEU A 43 -13.04 -14.13 10.72
C LEU A 43 -11.95 -13.07 10.91
N GLN A 44 -11.08 -12.89 9.92
CA GLN A 44 -10.04 -11.88 9.93
C GLN A 44 -10.17 -10.95 8.73
N ALA A 45 -10.26 -9.65 8.98
CA ALA A 45 -10.30 -8.61 7.95
C ALA A 45 -9.12 -7.64 8.10
N PHE A 46 -8.56 -7.20 6.99
CA PHE A 46 -7.40 -6.30 6.94
C PHE A 46 -7.80 -4.96 6.36
N PHE A 47 -7.53 -3.87 7.10
CA PHE A 47 -7.78 -2.51 6.65
C PHE A 47 -6.46 -1.78 6.49
N GLU A 48 -6.10 -1.49 5.24
CA GLU A 48 -4.98 -0.61 4.96
C GLU A 48 -5.42 0.86 5.06
N PRO A 49 -4.60 1.74 5.63
CA PRO A 49 -4.89 3.15 5.60
C PRO A 49 -4.68 3.66 4.18
N HIS A 50 -5.76 4.11 3.57
CA HIS A 50 -5.76 4.81 2.28
C HIS A 50 -5.22 6.23 2.44
N ASN A 51 -3.98 6.36 2.93
CA ASN A 51 -3.35 7.65 3.16
C ASN A 51 -3.41 8.48 1.89
N SER A 52 -3.99 9.67 2.02
CA SER A 52 -4.04 10.64 0.95
C SER A 52 -3.04 11.74 1.20
N TYR A 53 -2.81 12.55 0.17
CA TYR A 53 -1.88 13.66 0.22
C TYR A 53 -2.56 14.90 -0.36
N THR A 54 -2.29 16.04 0.27
CA THR A 54 -2.67 17.37 -0.24
C THR A 54 -1.42 18.23 -0.31
N LYS A 55 -1.45 19.28 -1.12
CA LYS A 55 -0.40 20.31 -1.09
C LYS A 55 -0.67 21.32 0.04
N ASN A 56 0.38 21.71 0.76
CA ASN A 56 0.33 22.81 1.73
C ASN A 56 0.48 24.17 1.03
N LEU A 57 0.50 25.27 1.80
CA LEU A 57 0.69 26.63 1.28
C LEU A 57 2.03 26.83 0.53
N GLU A 58 3.03 25.99 0.81
CA GLU A 58 4.33 25.99 0.14
C GLU A 58 4.37 25.04 -1.08
N ASN A 59 3.22 24.55 -1.55
CA ASN A 59 3.11 23.60 -2.67
C ASN A 59 3.82 22.24 -2.43
N LYS A 60 4.09 21.89 -1.18
CA LYS A 60 4.69 20.60 -0.77
C LYS A 60 3.62 19.58 -0.40
N TRP A 61 3.83 18.31 -0.76
CA TRP A 61 2.94 17.22 -0.38
C TRP A 61 2.96 16.96 1.13
N GLN A 62 1.80 16.99 1.75
CA GLN A 62 1.59 16.65 3.15
C GLN A 62 0.70 15.41 3.26
N LYS A 63 1.16 14.42 4.04
CA LYS A 63 0.40 13.20 4.32
C LYS A 63 -0.84 13.52 5.16
N ILE A 64 -2.01 13.24 4.61
CA ILE A 64 -3.26 13.16 5.36
C ILE A 64 -3.43 11.70 5.75
N LYS A 65 -3.25 11.43 7.05
CA LYS A 65 -3.53 10.10 7.58
C LYS A 65 -5.03 9.88 7.53
N GLN A 66 -5.48 9.01 6.65
CA GLN A 66 -6.84 8.48 6.76
C GLN A 66 -6.85 7.53 7.96
N GLY A 67 -7.37 8.03 9.07
CA GLY A 67 -7.58 7.23 10.28
C GLY A 67 -8.81 6.35 10.08
N VAL A 68 -8.62 5.07 9.76
CA VAL A 68 -9.73 4.10 9.74
C VAL A 68 -10.12 3.83 11.20
N SER A 69 -11.28 4.32 11.61
CA SER A 69 -11.85 3.98 12.92
C SER A 69 -12.71 2.73 12.78
N ILE A 70 -12.30 1.64 13.45
CA ILE A 70 -13.11 0.42 13.51
C ILE A 70 -14.25 0.62 14.52
N THR A 71 -15.43 0.91 13.99
CA THR A 71 -16.66 1.15 14.77
C THR A 71 -17.53 -0.12 14.85
N PRO A 72 -18.47 -0.22 15.82
CA PRO A 72 -19.43 -1.32 15.85
C PRO A 72 -20.25 -1.45 14.55
N LYS A 73 -20.59 -0.34 13.90
CA LYS A 73 -21.28 -0.33 12.60
C LYS A 73 -20.46 -1.05 11.52
N LEU A 74 -19.16 -0.76 11.46
CA LEU A 74 -18.23 -1.39 10.54
C LEU A 74 -18.12 -2.89 10.81
N VAL A 75 -17.95 -3.27 12.08
CA VAL A 75 -17.87 -4.68 12.49
C VAL A 75 -19.13 -5.44 12.08
N ARG A 76 -20.32 -4.82 12.22
CA ARG A 76 -21.58 -5.41 11.73
C ARG A 76 -21.54 -5.66 10.23
N GLN A 77 -21.10 -4.69 9.42
CA GLN A 77 -20.99 -4.85 7.97
C GLN A 77 -20.04 -6.00 7.58
N VAL A 78 -18.89 -6.11 8.26
CA VAL A 78 -17.93 -7.20 8.04
C VAL A 78 -18.52 -8.56 8.39
N ILE A 79 -19.23 -8.67 9.53
CA ILE A 79 -19.91 -9.92 9.93
C ILE A 79 -20.98 -10.31 8.90
N THR A 80 -21.87 -9.39 8.55
CA THR A 80 -22.93 -9.65 7.57
C THR A 80 -22.36 -10.07 6.22
N HIS A 81 -21.30 -9.40 5.76
CA HIS A 81 -20.61 -9.78 4.53
C HIS A 81 -19.94 -11.15 4.66
N GLY A 82 -19.32 -11.47 5.80
CA GLY A 82 -18.73 -12.78 6.09
C GLY A 82 -19.74 -13.90 5.93
N LEU A 83 -20.87 -13.78 6.62
CA LEU A 83 -21.95 -14.77 6.60
C LEU A 83 -22.48 -14.98 5.18
N ALA A 84 -22.65 -13.90 4.41
CA ALA A 84 -23.09 -13.97 3.02
C ALA A 84 -22.06 -14.65 2.08
N ASN A 85 -20.76 -14.63 2.42
CA ASN A 85 -19.68 -15.18 1.60
C ASN A 85 -19.09 -16.48 2.16
N GLY A 86 -19.85 -17.20 2.99
CA GLY A 86 -19.51 -18.55 3.42
C GLY A 86 -18.65 -18.64 4.68
N TRP A 87 -18.45 -17.54 5.42
CA TRP A 87 -17.97 -17.64 6.80
C TRP A 87 -19.02 -18.37 7.64
N LYS A 88 -18.60 -19.44 8.32
CA LYS A 88 -19.46 -20.28 9.15
C LYS A 88 -18.92 -20.26 10.58
N PRO A 89 -19.33 -19.31 11.43
CA PRO A 89 -18.73 -19.11 12.75
C PRO A 89 -18.77 -20.35 13.66
N ASN A 90 -19.77 -21.22 13.47
CA ASN A 90 -19.96 -22.46 14.24
C ASN A 90 -19.35 -23.71 13.55
N ASN A 91 -18.72 -23.56 12.38
CA ASN A 91 -18.03 -24.65 11.73
C ASN A 91 -16.75 -24.95 12.49
N ASN A 92 -16.54 -26.21 12.90
CA ASN A 92 -15.37 -26.68 13.65
C ASN A 92 -14.09 -26.74 12.78
N SER A 93 -14.02 -25.91 11.74
CA SER A 93 -12.82 -25.72 10.96
C SER A 93 -11.83 -24.87 11.77
N LYS A 94 -10.62 -25.40 11.95
CA LYS A 94 -9.51 -24.62 12.52
C LYS A 94 -8.99 -23.54 11.56
N GLN A 95 -9.53 -23.46 10.33
CA GLN A 95 -9.12 -22.48 9.33
C GLN A 95 -9.73 -21.11 9.61
N VAL A 96 -8.90 -20.08 9.51
CA VAL A 96 -9.34 -18.68 9.56
C VAL A 96 -10.00 -18.32 8.23
N PHE A 97 -11.15 -17.66 8.29
CA PHE A 97 -11.78 -17.04 7.13
C PHE A 97 -11.20 -15.64 6.96
N TYR A 98 -10.64 -15.35 5.79
CA TYR A 98 -9.94 -14.10 5.53
C TYR A 98 -10.73 -13.21 4.58
N PHE A 99 -10.74 -11.91 4.86
CA PHE A 99 -11.02 -10.88 3.87
C PHE A 99 -9.74 -10.14 3.54
N HIS A 100 -9.35 -10.18 2.27
CA HIS A 100 -8.25 -9.39 1.76
C HIS A 100 -8.59 -7.89 1.73
N THR A 101 -7.58 -7.04 1.65
CA THR A 101 -7.73 -5.58 1.67
C THR A 101 -8.66 -5.08 0.56
N TRP A 102 -8.54 -5.61 -0.66
CA TRP A 102 -9.43 -5.27 -1.77
C TRP A 102 -10.90 -5.66 -1.56
N GLU A 103 -11.17 -6.66 -0.70
CA GLU A 103 -12.53 -7.04 -0.33
C GLU A 103 -13.07 -6.08 0.72
N THR A 104 -12.24 -5.68 1.68
CA THR A 104 -12.65 -4.70 2.70
C THR A 104 -12.99 -3.33 2.12
N ASP A 105 -12.33 -2.94 1.03
CA ASP A 105 -12.65 -1.71 0.30
C ASP A 105 -14.03 -1.76 -0.35
N LYS A 106 -14.48 -2.94 -0.79
CA LYS A 106 -15.84 -3.16 -1.30
C LYS A 106 -16.89 -3.11 -0.19
N ILE A 107 -16.54 -3.64 0.99
CA ILE A 107 -17.42 -3.59 2.17
C ILE A 107 -17.61 -2.14 2.63
N ILE A 108 -16.57 -1.29 2.48
CA ILE A 108 -16.58 0.08 3.00
C ILE A 108 -15.96 1.06 1.99
N PRO A 109 -16.70 1.42 0.93
CA PRO A 109 -16.21 2.34 -0.10
C PRO A 109 -15.81 3.72 0.45
N GLN A 110 -16.39 4.12 1.59
CA GLN A 110 -16.07 5.37 2.26
C GLN A 110 -14.61 5.45 2.72
N LEU A 111 -13.99 4.31 3.06
CA LEU A 111 -12.57 4.26 3.40
C LEU A 111 -11.68 4.51 2.18
N ALA A 112 -12.17 4.20 0.98
CA ALA A 112 -11.44 4.43 -0.26
C ALA A 112 -11.67 5.84 -0.84
N SER A 113 -12.66 6.58 -0.32
CA SER A 113 -13.06 7.88 -0.87
C SER A 113 -12.05 8.98 -0.54
N LEU A 114 -11.70 9.76 -1.56
CA LEU A 114 -10.80 10.92 -1.45
C LEU A 114 -11.64 12.19 -1.49
N LYS A 115 -11.22 13.21 -0.73
CA LYS A 115 -11.71 14.58 -0.97
C LYS A 115 -11.18 15.10 -2.31
N PRO A 116 -11.81 16.11 -2.94
CA PRO A 116 -11.39 16.61 -4.26
C PRO A 116 -9.90 17.00 -4.38
N ASN A 117 -9.31 17.51 -3.30
CA ASN A 117 -7.91 17.95 -3.26
C ASN A 117 -6.94 16.85 -2.77
N GLU A 118 -7.47 15.70 -2.37
CA GLU A 118 -6.69 14.58 -1.86
C GLU A 118 -6.31 13.64 -3.00
N LYS A 119 -5.05 13.22 -3.02
CA LYS A 119 -4.50 12.30 -4.03
C LYS A 119 -3.75 11.15 -3.37
N ARG A 120 -3.80 9.96 -3.97
CA ARG A 120 -2.98 8.80 -3.58
C ARG A 120 -1.58 8.90 -4.21
N VAL A 121 -0.86 9.97 -3.86
CA VAL A 121 0.40 10.32 -4.53
C VAL A 121 1.47 9.25 -4.32
N LYS A 122 1.48 8.59 -3.15
CA LYS A 122 2.43 7.50 -2.88
C LYS A 122 2.27 6.33 -3.86
N ASP A 123 1.04 5.96 -4.19
CA ASP A 123 0.75 4.87 -5.13
C ASP A 123 1.20 5.25 -6.55
N ILE A 124 0.94 6.50 -6.97
CA ILE A 124 1.40 7.05 -8.25
C ILE A 124 2.92 7.00 -8.35
N VAL A 125 3.64 7.31 -7.26
CA VAL A 125 5.10 7.27 -7.20
C VAL A 125 5.63 5.84 -7.31
N ILE A 126 5.01 4.89 -6.61
CA ILE A 126 5.40 3.47 -6.66
C ILE A 126 5.20 2.90 -8.06
N GLU A 127 4.03 3.15 -8.65
CA GLU A 127 3.69 2.78 -10.04
C GLU A 127 4.75 3.36 -10.99
N GLN A 128 4.97 4.68 -10.94
CA GLN A 128 5.91 5.33 -11.85
C GLN A 128 7.35 4.86 -11.67
N ILE A 129 7.86 4.67 -10.45
CA ILE A 129 9.23 4.19 -10.25
C ILE A 129 9.39 2.77 -10.78
N SER A 130 8.36 1.92 -10.64
CA SER A 130 8.35 0.58 -11.20
C SER A 130 8.45 0.60 -12.74
N ASP A 131 7.86 1.58 -13.41
CA ASP A 131 7.96 1.72 -14.86
C ASP A 131 9.32 2.32 -15.26
N LEU A 132 9.73 3.41 -14.60
CA LEU A 132 10.98 4.11 -14.89
C LEU A 132 12.22 3.24 -14.74
N ARG A 133 12.18 2.20 -13.89
CA ARG A 133 13.31 1.26 -13.78
C ARG A 133 13.57 0.56 -15.11
N PHE A 134 12.53 0.22 -15.86
CA PHE A 134 12.69 -0.35 -17.17
C PHE A 134 13.14 0.72 -18.15
N ASP A 135 12.47 1.86 -18.21
CA ASP A 135 12.79 2.92 -19.18
C ASP A 135 14.25 3.41 -19.06
N PHE A 136 14.71 3.75 -17.85
CA PHE A 136 16.09 4.21 -17.64
C PHE A 136 17.12 3.09 -17.86
N SER A 137 16.76 1.82 -17.65
CA SER A 137 17.65 0.70 -17.93
C SER A 137 17.85 0.48 -19.43
N LEU A 138 16.88 0.87 -20.27
CA LEU A 138 16.92 0.72 -21.73
C LEU A 138 17.44 1.98 -22.44
N ASP A 139 17.25 3.15 -21.83
CA ASP A 139 17.70 4.43 -22.38
C ASP A 139 19.24 4.53 -22.45
N SER A 140 19.78 4.59 -23.67
CA SER A 140 21.23 4.60 -23.92
C SER A 140 21.92 5.86 -23.38
N GLN A 141 21.24 7.01 -23.38
CA GLN A 141 21.80 8.25 -22.86
C GLN A 141 21.95 8.18 -21.35
N TRP A 142 20.91 7.67 -20.66
CA TRP A 142 20.97 7.45 -19.21
C TRP A 142 22.00 6.40 -18.82
N ARG A 143 22.07 5.28 -19.54
CA ARG A 143 23.12 4.26 -19.30
C ARG A 143 24.51 4.86 -19.39
N LYS A 144 24.83 5.58 -20.48
CA LYS A 144 26.13 6.24 -20.65
C LYS A 144 26.40 7.26 -19.54
N LYS A 145 25.40 8.04 -19.17
CA LYS A 145 25.51 9.04 -18.11
C LYS A 145 25.80 8.39 -16.75
N LEU A 146 25.08 7.33 -16.39
CA LEU A 146 25.23 6.65 -15.10
C LEU A 146 26.50 5.79 -15.02
N PHE A 147 26.96 5.22 -16.15
CA PHE A 147 28.21 4.47 -16.21
C PHE A 147 29.41 5.34 -15.82
N ASN A 148 29.41 6.60 -16.27
CA ASN A 148 30.49 7.56 -15.99
C ASN A 148 30.30 8.34 -14.70
N ALA A 149 29.17 8.12 -13.99
CA ALA A 149 28.87 8.83 -12.76
C ALA A 149 29.54 8.17 -11.56
N GLU A 150 29.89 8.98 -10.56
CA GLU A 150 30.31 8.45 -9.26
C GLU A 150 29.16 7.67 -8.61
N VAL A 151 29.51 6.64 -7.84
CA VAL A 151 28.52 5.86 -7.08
C VAL A 151 27.78 6.81 -6.14
N ARG A 152 26.45 6.78 -6.22
CA ARG A 152 25.47 7.65 -5.52
C ARG A 152 25.38 9.09 -6.01
N GLN A 153 26.09 9.47 -7.08
CA GLN A 153 25.84 10.75 -7.77
C GLN A 153 24.42 10.76 -8.33
N ARG A 154 23.62 11.76 -7.94
CA ARG A 154 22.20 11.84 -8.27
C ARG A 154 21.93 12.84 -9.37
N PHE A 155 21.09 12.44 -10.32
CA PHE A 155 20.64 13.29 -11.40
C PHE A 155 19.13 13.42 -11.37
N LEU A 156 18.64 14.65 -11.46
CA LEU A 156 17.22 14.92 -11.62
C LEU A 156 16.79 14.48 -13.03
N SER A 157 15.73 13.69 -13.10
CA SER A 157 15.06 13.36 -14.36
C SER A 157 14.40 14.61 -14.96
N PRO A 158 14.47 14.84 -16.29
CA PRO A 158 13.76 15.94 -16.93
C PRO A 158 12.26 15.90 -16.61
N SER A 159 11.65 17.05 -16.31
CA SER A 159 10.21 17.13 -16.02
C SER A 159 9.32 16.71 -17.20
N ASN A 160 9.86 16.75 -18.42
CA ASN A 160 9.22 16.31 -19.65
C ASN A 160 9.66 14.90 -20.10
N TYR A 161 10.24 14.08 -19.22
CA TYR A 161 10.64 12.72 -19.59
C TYR A 161 9.45 11.94 -20.15
N HIS A 162 9.65 11.30 -21.30
CA HIS A 162 8.56 10.75 -22.12
C HIS A 162 7.77 9.66 -21.38
N ALA A 163 8.45 8.88 -20.54
CA ALA A 163 7.85 7.82 -19.73
C ALA A 163 7.00 8.32 -18.54
N PHE A 164 6.99 9.63 -18.25
CA PHE A 164 6.14 10.15 -17.18
C PHE A 164 4.67 10.11 -17.57
N SER A 165 3.91 9.37 -16.77
CA SER A 165 2.45 9.33 -16.85
C SER A 165 1.84 10.71 -16.65
N LYS A 166 0.62 10.91 -17.16
CA LYS A 166 -0.14 12.14 -16.93
C LYS A 166 -0.30 12.42 -15.43
N LYS A 167 -0.59 11.39 -14.62
CA LYS A 167 -0.74 11.50 -13.15
C LYS A 167 0.49 12.10 -12.49
N VAL A 168 1.69 11.71 -12.94
CA VAL A 168 2.97 12.22 -12.44
C VAL A 168 3.17 13.68 -12.79
N LYS A 169 2.86 14.06 -14.04
CA LYS A 169 2.93 15.45 -14.50
C LYS A 169 1.94 16.33 -13.74
N ASP A 170 0.70 15.88 -13.59
CA ASP A 170 -0.37 16.57 -12.85
C ASP A 170 0.00 16.77 -11.36
N CYS A 171 0.76 15.83 -10.78
CA CYS A 171 1.23 15.91 -9.40
C CYS A 171 2.58 16.63 -9.25
N SER A 172 3.20 17.06 -10.36
CA SER A 172 4.53 17.68 -10.39
C SER A 172 5.61 16.84 -9.68
N LEU A 173 5.53 15.51 -9.80
CA LEU A 173 6.45 14.61 -9.10
C LEU A 173 7.82 14.56 -9.79
N GLN A 174 8.86 14.41 -8.99
CA GLN A 174 10.24 14.41 -9.45
C GLN A 174 10.98 13.16 -9.01
N PHE A 175 11.92 12.73 -9.86
CA PHE A 175 12.70 11.52 -9.63
C PHE A 175 14.20 11.79 -9.79
N LEU A 176 14.98 11.15 -8.93
CA LEU A 176 16.43 11.13 -8.97
C LEU A 176 16.86 9.76 -9.48
N VAL A 177 17.74 9.75 -10.48
CA VAL A 177 18.37 8.54 -11.02
C VAL A 177 19.84 8.57 -10.64
N PHE A 178 20.40 7.45 -10.21
CA PHE A 178 21.79 7.37 -9.77
C PHE A 178 22.39 5.97 -9.99
N ASN A 179 23.71 5.92 -10.10
CA ASN A 179 24.48 4.68 -10.03
C ASN A 179 24.55 4.23 -8.57
N ALA A 180 23.92 3.13 -8.21
CA ALA A 180 23.92 2.56 -6.86
C ALA A 180 25.12 1.64 -6.59
N GLY A 181 25.91 1.33 -7.61
CA GLY A 181 27.04 0.42 -7.56
C GLY A 181 27.10 -0.48 -8.79
N TRP A 182 27.88 -1.53 -8.65
CA TRP A 182 28.11 -2.50 -9.71
C TRP A 182 27.80 -3.90 -9.20
N THR A 183 27.35 -4.77 -10.09
CA THR A 183 27.30 -6.22 -9.84
C THR A 183 28.69 -6.81 -10.02
N ASP A 184 28.90 -8.04 -9.54
CA ASP A 184 30.16 -8.78 -9.73
C ASP A 184 30.48 -9.06 -11.22
N TYR A 185 29.49 -8.95 -12.10
CA TYR A 185 29.61 -9.11 -13.54
C TYR A 185 29.84 -7.79 -14.29
N GLY A 186 30.03 -6.68 -13.58
CA GLY A 186 30.29 -5.36 -14.18
C GLY A 186 29.04 -4.63 -14.69
N PHE A 187 27.83 -5.12 -14.40
CA PHE A 187 26.59 -4.39 -14.69
C PHE A 187 26.34 -3.29 -13.66
N ILE A 188 25.79 -2.16 -14.11
CA ILE A 188 25.40 -1.05 -13.25
C ILE A 188 24.14 -1.44 -12.49
N ILE A 189 24.12 -1.16 -11.19
CA ILE A 189 22.90 -1.15 -10.39
C ILE A 189 22.34 0.28 -10.44
N LEU A 190 21.22 0.48 -11.12
CA LEU A 190 20.54 1.76 -11.20
C LEU A 190 19.62 1.93 -10.01
N GLY A 191 19.70 3.07 -9.33
CA GLY A 191 18.74 3.49 -8.31
C GLY A 191 17.83 4.60 -8.82
N ILE A 192 16.52 4.48 -8.58
CA ILE A 192 15.53 5.50 -8.87
C ILE A 192 14.79 5.85 -7.59
N LYS A 193 14.77 7.13 -7.24
CA LYS A 193 14.25 7.63 -5.97
C LYS A 193 13.31 8.80 -6.21
N SER A 194 12.18 8.84 -5.50
CA SER A 194 11.31 10.03 -5.51
C SER A 194 11.92 11.17 -4.68
N VAL A 195 11.80 12.40 -5.17
CA VAL A 195 12.18 13.60 -4.43
C VAL A 195 11.19 13.86 -3.30
N GLU A 196 9.89 13.76 -3.59
CA GLU A 196 8.81 14.02 -2.64
C GLU A 196 8.66 12.91 -1.60
N PHE A 197 9.04 11.67 -1.96
CA PHE A 197 8.96 10.49 -1.10
C PHE A 197 10.31 9.77 -1.02
N PRO A 198 11.27 10.30 -0.24
CA PRO A 198 12.64 9.76 -0.20
C PRO A 198 12.76 8.33 0.32
N ASP A 199 11.73 7.81 0.98
CA ASP A 199 11.62 6.40 1.42
C ASP A 199 11.29 5.46 0.25
N ILE A 200 10.78 5.97 -0.87
CA ILE A 200 10.50 5.19 -2.06
C ILE A 200 11.70 5.26 -2.99
N VAL A 201 12.41 4.13 -3.04
CA VAL A 201 13.52 3.88 -3.95
C VAL A 201 13.36 2.47 -4.51
N MET A 202 13.62 2.32 -5.81
CA MET A 202 13.77 1.00 -6.42
C MET A 202 15.14 0.90 -7.08
N TYR A 203 15.63 -0.33 -7.14
CA TYR A 203 16.88 -0.67 -7.79
C TYR A 203 16.60 -1.64 -8.94
N THR A 204 17.37 -1.50 -10.01
CA THR A 204 17.37 -2.43 -11.14
C THR A 204 18.78 -2.56 -11.69
N VAL A 205 19.03 -3.60 -12.46
CA VAL A 205 20.30 -3.80 -13.19
C VAL A 205 20.05 -3.47 -14.66
N ASN A 206 21.04 -2.89 -15.35
CA ASN A 206 20.93 -2.78 -16.81
C ASN A 206 20.96 -4.18 -17.43
N ASN A 207 19.87 -4.61 -18.06
CA ASN A 207 19.80 -5.92 -18.69
C ASN A 207 20.76 -5.97 -19.91
N PRO A 208 21.76 -6.87 -19.93
CA PRO A 208 22.65 -7.03 -21.08
C PRO A 208 22.00 -7.69 -22.29
N GLU A 209 20.89 -8.42 -22.14
CA GLU A 209 20.25 -9.18 -23.23
C GLU A 209 19.48 -8.32 -24.24
N ILE A 210 19.50 -6.99 -24.10
CA ILE A 210 18.87 -6.03 -25.02
C ILE A 210 19.97 -5.23 -25.74
N ILE A 211 20.97 -5.95 -26.24
CA ILE A 211 22.05 -5.48 -27.12
C ILE A 211 22.09 -6.37 -28.35
#